data_AF-A0A2S3GLY6-F1
#
_entry.id   AF-A0A2S3GLY6-F1
#
_cell.length_a   1.000
_cell.length_b   1.000
_cell.length_c   1.000
_cell.angle_alpha   90.00
_cell.angle_beta   90.00
_cell.angle_gamma   90.00
#
_symmetry.space_group_name_H-M   'P 1'
#
loop_
_entity.id
_entity.type
_entity.pdbx_description
1 polymer ?
#
loop_
_entity_poly.entity_id
_entity_poly.type
_entity_poly.pdbx_seq_one_letter_code
_entity_poly.pdbx_strand_id
1 'polypeptide(L)'
;MAPPLSSWPWASLGQYKYVLFGPLVWKVVQEWREQGGLPLGSWWLHLLVLFAVRGLTYQFWFTYGNMLFFTRRRRVVADGVDFRQIDAEWDWDNFLLLQTLIGATVVNSPLLPGLRQLCLWDPRGWAVALLLHVGFSEPVFYLAHRALHRAPLFARYHAAHHASGVTQPLTAGFGTPLESLLLTLAMGAPLAGAFLVGHGSLALVYGHAFVFDYLRAMGYSNVEIVSPRVFDAFPPLRYILYTPSYLSLHHRERRGNFCLFMPALDAAFGTLDGRAWALQRAAYDGAAGGGALGTPEFVFLAHVVDIMSSMHVPFALRSLSSAPFANHFILLPFWPVAFGFMLLMWCCSKTFVVSFYYLRGHLHQTWSVPRYGFQYFLPAAKKGINHQIELAILRADRMGVKVLSLAALNKNEALNGGGTLFVNKHPDLRVRVVHGNTLTAAVILNEVPSNVREVFLTGATSKLGRAIALYLCRKKIRVLMFTMSSERFLKIQREAPPEFQQYLVQVTKYQAAQNCKTWIVGKWLSPREQRWAPAGTHFHQFVVPPIIGFRRDCTYGKLAAMRLPKDVRGLSSCEYTMERGVVHACHAGGVVHFLEGWDHHEVGAIDVDRIDVVWKAALKHGLAPV
;
A
#
# COMPACT_ATOMS: atom_id res chain seq x y z
N MET A 1 20.29 -27.65 -16.58
CA MET A 1 20.99 -26.73 -15.66
C MET A 1 20.51 -25.31 -15.92
N ALA A 2 20.29 -24.51 -14.88
CA ALA A 2 19.94 -23.10 -15.06
C ALA A 2 21.09 -22.35 -15.75
N PRO A 3 20.82 -21.37 -16.63
CA PRO A 3 21.87 -20.57 -17.25
C PRO A 3 22.74 -19.86 -16.19
N PRO A 4 24.06 -19.73 -16.39
CA PRO A 4 24.91 -18.95 -15.48
C PRO A 4 24.39 -17.53 -15.31
N LEU A 5 24.43 -16.98 -14.09
CA LEU A 5 23.96 -15.62 -13.78
C LEU A 5 22.46 -15.36 -14.01
N SER A 6 21.62 -16.40 -14.17
CA SER A 6 20.15 -16.22 -14.26
C SER A 6 19.48 -16.15 -12.88
N SER A 7 20.19 -16.50 -11.82
CA SER A 7 19.70 -16.49 -10.43
C SER A 7 20.74 -15.92 -9.47
N TRP A 8 20.27 -15.20 -8.46
CA TRP A 8 21.14 -14.59 -7.45
C TRP A 8 21.90 -15.64 -6.62
N PRO A 9 23.22 -15.48 -6.40
CA PRO A 9 24.02 -16.48 -5.69
C PRO A 9 23.65 -16.59 -4.20
N TRP A 10 23.01 -15.56 -3.63
CA TRP A 10 22.51 -15.55 -2.25
C TRP A 10 20.98 -15.70 -2.15
N ALA A 11 20.30 -16.19 -3.20
CA ALA A 11 18.85 -16.35 -3.18
C ALA A 11 18.38 -17.22 -1.99
N SER A 12 19.16 -18.23 -1.59
CA SER A 12 18.86 -19.11 -0.46
C SER A 12 18.87 -18.40 0.91
N LEU A 13 19.51 -17.22 1.02
CA LEU A 13 19.54 -16.45 2.27
C LEU A 13 18.23 -15.68 2.51
N GLY A 14 17.42 -15.44 1.47
CA GLY A 14 16.21 -14.63 1.56
C GLY A 14 16.47 -13.29 2.28
N GLN A 15 15.71 -13.02 3.35
CA GLN A 15 15.86 -11.80 4.15
C GLN A 15 17.20 -11.69 4.89
N TYR A 16 17.96 -12.78 5.05
CA TYR A 16 19.26 -12.79 5.73
C TYR A 16 20.43 -12.38 4.81
N LYS A 17 20.19 -12.06 3.54
CA LYS A 17 21.22 -11.64 2.57
C LYS A 17 22.09 -10.47 3.04
N TYR A 18 21.59 -9.60 3.93
CA TYR A 18 22.36 -8.47 4.47
C TYR A 18 23.54 -8.89 5.36
N VAL A 19 23.61 -10.15 5.82
CA VAL A 19 24.79 -10.70 6.52
C VAL A 19 26.05 -10.61 5.65
N LEU A 20 25.91 -10.55 4.32
CA LEU A 20 27.03 -10.33 3.39
C LEU A 20 27.79 -9.01 3.64
N PHE A 21 27.17 -8.03 4.30
CA PHE A 21 27.84 -6.79 4.72
C PHE A 21 28.57 -6.88 6.05
N GLY A 22 28.51 -8.01 6.76
CA GLY A 22 29.21 -8.22 8.03
C GLY A 22 30.69 -7.80 8.00
N PRO A 23 31.49 -8.21 6.99
CA PRO A 23 32.88 -7.79 6.88
C PRO A 23 33.07 -6.27 6.70
N LEU A 24 32.19 -5.60 5.94
CA LEU A 24 32.26 -4.14 5.72
C LEU A 24 31.95 -3.39 7.02
N VAL A 25 30.89 -3.81 7.72
CA VAL A 25 30.52 -3.24 9.02
C VAL A 25 31.62 -3.45 10.05
N TRP A 26 32.21 -4.65 10.08
CA TRP A 26 33.35 -4.94 10.96
C TRP A 26 34.53 -3.99 10.69
N LYS A 27 34.87 -3.74 9.43
CA LYS A 27 35.94 -2.81 9.06
C LYS A 27 35.68 -1.38 9.53
N VAL A 28 34.45 -0.88 9.36
CA VAL A 28 34.06 0.45 9.88
C VAL A 28 34.18 0.51 11.41
N VAL A 29 33.74 -0.53 12.12
CA VAL A 29 33.83 -0.59 13.58
C VAL A 29 35.29 -0.67 14.04
N GLN A 30 36.13 -1.43 13.34
CA GLN A 30 37.56 -1.51 13.60
C GLN A 30 38.21 -0.13 13.48
N GLU A 31 38.04 0.55 12.35
CA GLU A 31 38.62 1.87 12.10
C GLU A 31 38.08 2.95 13.05
N TRP A 32 36.79 2.87 13.41
CA TRP A 32 36.21 3.75 14.44
C TRP A 32 36.92 3.58 15.78
N ARG A 33 37.18 2.35 16.22
CA ARG A 33 37.89 2.09 17.48
C ARG A 33 39.33 2.58 17.43
N GLU A 34 40.02 2.35 16.32
CA GLU A 34 41.42 2.76 16.14
C GLU A 34 41.57 4.29 16.11
N GLN A 35 40.61 5.01 15.53
CA GLN A 35 40.65 6.48 15.38
C GLN A 35 40.01 7.24 16.56
N GLY A 36 39.30 6.56 17.46
CA GLY A 36 38.56 7.19 18.56
C GLY A 36 37.36 8.05 18.13
N GLY A 37 36.94 7.98 16.87
CA GLY A 37 35.88 8.78 16.27
C GLY A 37 35.38 8.19 14.95
N LEU A 38 34.23 8.67 14.44
CA LEU A 38 33.63 8.13 13.23
C LEU A 38 34.63 8.22 12.05
N PRO A 39 34.95 7.12 11.33
CA PRO A 39 36.04 7.10 10.37
C PRO A 39 35.62 7.73 9.03
N LEU A 40 35.51 9.06 9.01
CA LEU A 40 35.01 9.84 7.86
C LEU A 40 35.86 9.71 6.60
N GLY A 41 37.13 9.30 6.72
CA GLY A 41 38.01 8.98 5.60
C GLY A 41 37.97 7.53 5.15
N SER A 42 37.00 6.74 5.63
CA SER A 42 36.90 5.31 5.31
C SER A 42 36.04 5.06 4.09
N TRP A 43 36.61 4.39 3.09
CA TRP A 43 35.82 3.86 1.98
C TRP A 43 34.78 2.84 2.42
N TRP A 44 35.02 2.08 3.50
CA TRP A 44 34.04 1.14 4.03
C TRP A 44 32.80 1.85 4.55
N LEU A 45 32.99 2.96 5.26
CA LEU A 45 31.89 3.82 5.69
C LEU A 45 31.17 4.40 4.48
N HIS A 46 31.91 4.94 3.51
CA HIS A 46 31.31 5.51 2.30
C HIS A 46 30.51 4.49 1.49
N LEU A 47 30.94 3.24 1.39
CA LEU A 47 30.20 2.16 0.72
C LEU A 47 28.87 1.86 1.42
N LEU A 48 28.84 1.85 2.76
CA LEU A 48 27.61 1.68 3.54
C LEU A 48 26.68 2.89 3.40
N VAL A 49 27.24 4.11 3.40
CA VAL A 49 26.47 5.34 3.19
C VAL A 49 25.90 5.39 1.76
N LEU A 50 26.69 5.02 0.75
CA LEU A 50 26.23 4.92 -0.64
C LEU A 50 25.11 3.89 -0.76
N PHE A 51 25.26 2.70 -0.15
CA PHE A 51 24.19 1.71 -0.12
C PHE A 51 22.88 2.30 0.44
N ALA A 52 22.95 2.99 1.58
CA ALA A 52 21.79 3.60 2.21
C ALA A 52 21.18 4.73 1.35
N VAL A 53 21.99 5.68 0.87
CA VAL A 53 21.52 6.83 0.05
C VAL A 53 20.90 6.35 -1.26
N ARG A 54 21.51 5.36 -1.92
CA ARG A 54 20.98 4.78 -3.15
C ARG A 54 19.65 4.07 -2.89
N GLY A 55 19.56 3.23 -1.85
CA GLY A 55 18.31 2.60 -1.44
C GLY A 55 17.21 3.62 -1.11
N LEU A 56 17.55 4.69 -0.38
CA LEU A 56 16.64 5.80 -0.08
C LEU A 56 16.18 6.55 -1.33
N THR A 57 17.03 6.68 -2.36
CA THR A 57 16.64 7.31 -3.63
C THR A 57 15.50 6.54 -4.30
N TYR A 58 15.62 5.21 -4.42
CA TYR A 58 14.54 4.38 -4.96
C TYR A 58 13.29 4.40 -4.06
N GLN A 59 13.48 4.39 -2.74
CA GLN A 59 12.37 4.46 -1.78
C GLN A 59 11.63 5.80 -1.86
N PHE A 60 12.31 6.94 -1.94
CA PHE A 60 11.66 8.25 -2.07
C PHE A 60 10.95 8.42 -3.40
N TRP A 61 11.53 7.91 -4.49
CA TRP A 61 10.83 7.83 -5.77
C TRP A 61 9.58 6.95 -5.69
N PHE A 62 9.67 5.80 -5.03
CA PHE A 62 8.51 4.93 -4.81
C PHE A 62 7.43 5.66 -4.00
N THR A 63 7.82 6.32 -2.92
CA THR A 63 6.93 7.10 -2.07
C THR A 63 6.23 8.19 -2.87
N TYR A 64 6.99 9.00 -3.62
CA TYR A 64 6.42 10.04 -4.48
C TYR A 64 5.46 9.44 -5.51
N GLY A 65 5.86 8.40 -6.23
CA GLY A 65 5.04 7.73 -7.25
C GLY A 65 3.68 7.25 -6.71
N ASN A 66 3.66 6.78 -5.45
CA ASN A 66 2.47 6.25 -4.79
C ASN A 66 1.71 7.26 -3.93
N MET A 67 2.19 8.51 -3.79
CA MET A 67 1.41 9.61 -3.21
C MET A 67 0.33 10.08 -4.21
N LEU A 68 -0.71 9.25 -4.39
CA LEU A 68 -1.77 9.43 -5.40
C LEU A 68 -2.53 10.76 -5.29
N PHE A 69 -2.48 11.40 -4.12
CA PHE A 69 -3.01 12.73 -3.92
C PHE A 69 -2.26 13.81 -4.73
N PHE A 70 -0.99 13.58 -5.05
CA PHE A 70 -0.18 14.37 -5.99
C PHE A 70 -0.13 13.75 -7.39
N THR A 71 0.06 12.43 -7.50
CA THR A 71 0.51 11.82 -8.77
C THR A 71 -0.59 11.23 -9.64
N ARG A 72 -1.81 10.98 -9.13
CA ARG A 72 -2.84 10.22 -9.87
C ARG A 72 -3.19 10.76 -11.26
N ARG A 73 -3.03 12.07 -11.49
CA ARG A 73 -3.33 12.73 -12.77
C ARG A 73 -2.20 12.65 -13.79
N ARG A 74 -0.99 12.29 -13.35
CA ARG A 74 0.22 12.25 -14.18
C ARG A 74 0.74 10.85 -14.43
N ARG A 75 -0.05 9.83 -14.12
CA ARG A 75 0.36 8.44 -14.30
C ARG A 75 0.52 8.13 -15.79
N VAL A 76 1.50 7.28 -16.11
CA VAL A 76 1.74 6.83 -17.48
C VAL A 76 0.82 5.66 -17.84
N VAL A 77 0.68 4.70 -16.92
CA VAL A 77 -0.28 3.59 -17.00
C VAL A 77 -1.29 3.63 -15.86
N ALA A 78 -2.55 3.35 -16.19
CA ALA A 78 -3.68 3.39 -15.25
C ALA A 78 -3.74 2.14 -14.37
N ASP A 79 -3.11 1.04 -14.80
CA ASP A 79 -3.08 -0.22 -14.05
C ASP A 79 -2.41 -0.05 -12.70
N GLY A 80 -2.91 -0.79 -11.71
CA GLY A 80 -2.31 -0.89 -10.37
C GLY A 80 -1.40 -2.11 -10.27
N VAL A 81 -0.46 -2.06 -9.32
CA VAL A 81 0.39 -3.19 -8.97
C VAL A 81 -0.42 -4.22 -8.18
N ASP A 82 -0.22 -5.50 -8.42
CA ASP A 82 -0.84 -6.58 -7.64
C ASP A 82 0.18 -7.25 -6.70
N PHE A 83 -0.32 -8.08 -5.77
CA PHE A 83 0.54 -8.83 -4.85
C PHE A 83 1.52 -9.76 -5.57
N ARG A 84 1.17 -10.30 -6.74
CA ARG A 84 2.05 -11.20 -7.51
C ARG A 84 3.29 -10.47 -8.01
N GLN A 85 3.11 -9.26 -8.55
CA GLN A 85 4.25 -8.43 -8.94
C GLN A 85 5.10 -8.04 -7.72
N ILE A 86 4.48 -7.71 -6.58
CA ILE A 86 5.23 -7.39 -5.35
C ILE A 86 6.10 -8.57 -4.91
N ASP A 87 5.55 -9.78 -4.94
CA ASP A 87 6.28 -10.99 -4.54
C ASP A 87 7.42 -11.33 -5.50
N ALA A 88 7.21 -11.15 -6.81
CA ALA A 88 8.27 -11.33 -7.81
C ALA A 88 9.42 -10.32 -7.59
N GLU A 89 9.08 -9.08 -7.25
CA GLU A 89 10.03 -7.97 -7.04
C GLU A 89 10.47 -7.83 -5.56
N TRP A 90 10.26 -8.85 -4.72
CA TRP A 90 10.50 -8.73 -3.28
C TRP A 90 11.94 -8.35 -2.96
N ASP A 91 12.88 -8.97 -3.67
CA ASP A 91 14.34 -8.77 -3.54
C ASP A 91 14.91 -7.76 -4.54
N TRP A 92 14.14 -6.71 -4.87
CA TRP A 92 14.54 -5.66 -5.82
C TRP A 92 15.90 -5.01 -5.51
N ASP A 93 16.34 -5.02 -4.25
CA ASP A 93 17.56 -4.36 -3.79
C ASP A 93 18.83 -5.23 -3.98
N ASN A 94 18.71 -6.44 -4.54
CA ASN A 94 19.86 -7.32 -4.78
C ASN A 94 21.00 -6.66 -5.59
N PHE A 95 20.67 -5.79 -6.55
CA PHE A 95 21.69 -5.07 -7.33
C PHE A 95 22.51 -4.10 -6.45
N LEU A 96 21.91 -3.50 -5.42
CA LEU A 96 22.62 -2.63 -4.47
C LEU A 96 23.64 -3.45 -3.67
N LEU A 97 23.24 -4.65 -3.20
CA LEU A 97 24.15 -5.56 -2.51
C LEU A 97 25.32 -5.94 -3.40
N LEU A 98 25.05 -6.38 -4.62
CA LEU A 98 26.08 -6.76 -5.58
C LEU A 98 27.07 -5.62 -5.83
N GLN A 99 26.56 -4.42 -6.14
CA GLN A 99 27.39 -3.27 -6.48
C GLN A 99 28.22 -2.78 -5.29
N THR A 100 27.68 -2.84 -4.08
CA THR A 100 28.44 -2.52 -2.86
C THR A 100 29.56 -3.55 -2.62
N LEU A 101 29.29 -4.84 -2.83
CA LEU A 101 30.32 -5.88 -2.72
C LEU A 101 31.42 -5.72 -3.79
N ILE A 102 31.05 -5.41 -5.03
CA ILE A 102 32.02 -5.07 -6.08
C ILE A 102 32.82 -3.84 -5.67
N GLY A 103 32.18 -2.78 -5.18
CA GLY A 103 32.86 -1.60 -4.65
C GLY A 103 33.87 -1.94 -3.55
N ALA A 104 33.52 -2.83 -2.62
CA ALA A 104 34.43 -3.33 -1.59
C ALA A 104 35.66 -4.05 -2.19
N THR A 105 35.48 -4.87 -3.22
CA THR A 105 36.63 -5.51 -3.90
C THR A 105 37.52 -4.49 -4.62
N VAL A 106 36.91 -3.46 -5.22
CA VAL A 106 37.60 -2.42 -5.98
C VAL A 106 38.43 -1.51 -5.08
N VAL A 107 37.90 -1.13 -3.91
CA VAL A 107 38.63 -0.31 -2.91
C VAL A 107 39.91 -0.99 -2.41
N ASN A 108 39.94 -2.32 -2.37
CA ASN A 108 41.13 -3.08 -1.97
C ASN A 108 42.04 -3.46 -3.14
N SER A 109 41.63 -3.14 -4.37
CA SER A 109 42.36 -3.54 -5.56
C SER A 109 43.57 -2.64 -5.81
N PRO A 110 44.74 -3.21 -6.19
CA PRO A 110 45.88 -2.41 -6.63
C PRO A 110 45.64 -1.69 -7.96
N LEU A 111 44.56 -2.04 -8.68
CA LEU A 111 44.26 -1.53 -10.02
C LEU A 111 43.82 -0.07 -10.07
N LEU A 112 43.37 0.50 -8.95
CA LEU A 112 42.94 1.90 -8.85
C LEU A 112 43.70 2.63 -7.73
N PRO A 113 44.98 2.98 -7.95
CA PRO A 113 45.84 3.58 -6.92
C PRO A 113 45.28 4.90 -6.35
N GLY A 114 44.50 5.65 -7.14
CA GLY A 114 43.82 6.89 -6.72
C GLY A 114 42.74 6.69 -5.64
N LEU A 115 42.27 5.47 -5.37
CA LEU A 115 41.34 5.22 -4.26
C LEU A 115 42.02 5.36 -2.89
N ARG A 116 43.35 5.30 -2.80
CA ARG A 116 44.04 5.43 -1.50
C ARG A 116 44.10 6.86 -0.97
N GLN A 117 43.89 7.87 -1.82
CA GLN A 117 43.88 9.28 -1.45
C GLN A 117 42.48 9.87 -1.73
N LEU A 118 41.75 10.20 -0.66
CA LEU A 118 40.42 10.78 -0.78
C LEU A 118 40.49 12.26 -1.14
N CYS A 119 40.48 12.57 -2.44
CA CYS A 119 40.17 13.92 -2.90
C CYS A 119 38.66 14.18 -2.75
N LEU A 120 38.26 15.24 -2.06
CA LEU A 120 36.84 15.57 -1.88
C LEU A 120 36.18 16.02 -3.18
N TRP A 121 36.88 16.84 -3.99
CA TRP A 121 36.33 17.46 -5.18
C TRP A 121 37.41 17.72 -6.24
N ASP A 122 37.16 17.29 -7.48
CA ASP A 122 37.94 17.68 -8.66
C ASP A 122 37.00 17.83 -9.87
N PRO A 123 36.84 19.04 -10.44
CA PRO A 123 35.94 19.27 -11.57
C PRO A 123 36.39 18.57 -12.87
N ARG A 124 37.68 18.24 -13.03
CA ARG A 124 38.20 17.55 -14.22
C ARG A 124 37.67 16.12 -14.30
N GLY A 125 37.49 15.47 -13.15
CA GLY A 125 36.91 14.14 -13.04
C GLY A 125 35.49 14.07 -13.57
N TRP A 126 34.70 15.12 -13.35
CA TRP A 126 33.33 15.23 -13.88
C TRP A 126 33.29 15.31 -15.40
N ALA A 127 34.23 16.04 -16.02
CA ALA A 127 34.34 16.10 -17.47
C ALA A 127 34.71 14.73 -18.07
N VAL A 128 35.69 14.02 -17.47
CA VAL A 128 36.06 12.66 -17.87
C VAL A 128 34.87 11.70 -17.71
N ALA A 129 34.18 11.75 -16.56
CA ALA A 129 33.03 10.90 -16.31
C ALA A 129 31.89 11.17 -17.30
N LEU A 130 31.59 12.43 -17.63
CA LEU A 130 30.58 12.77 -18.63
C LEU A 130 30.94 12.23 -20.02
N LEU A 131 32.18 12.43 -20.45
CA LEU A 131 32.66 11.92 -21.75
C LEU A 131 32.57 10.40 -21.83
N LEU A 132 32.97 9.69 -20.77
CA LEU A 132 32.84 8.23 -20.71
C LEU A 132 31.39 7.78 -20.58
N HIS A 133 30.53 8.53 -19.90
CA HIS A 133 29.12 8.18 -19.81
C HIS A 133 28.47 8.22 -21.20
N VAL A 134 28.66 9.32 -21.93
CA VAL A 134 28.09 9.52 -23.28
C VAL A 134 28.76 8.63 -24.32
N GLY A 135 30.09 8.54 -24.29
CA GLY A 135 30.88 7.84 -25.30
C GLY A 135 31.06 6.34 -25.07
N PHE A 136 30.85 5.85 -23.85
CA PHE A 136 31.04 4.44 -23.49
C PHE A 136 29.81 3.83 -22.82
N SER A 137 29.34 4.38 -21.70
CA SER A 137 28.26 3.75 -20.91
C SER A 137 26.95 3.64 -21.69
N GLU A 138 26.52 4.71 -22.35
CA GLU A 138 25.32 4.74 -23.18
C GLU A 138 25.40 3.74 -24.35
N PRO A 139 26.44 3.75 -25.22
CA PRO A 139 26.58 2.76 -26.29
C PRO A 139 26.65 1.32 -25.80
N VAL A 140 27.45 1.03 -24.76
CA VAL A 140 27.62 -0.32 -24.23
C VAL A 140 26.30 -0.85 -23.65
N PHE A 141 25.59 -0.02 -22.87
CA PHE A 141 24.29 -0.40 -22.33
C PHE A 141 23.28 -0.63 -23.45
N TYR A 142 23.17 0.30 -24.41
CA TYR A 142 22.24 0.20 -25.53
C TYR A 142 22.43 -1.10 -26.33
N LEU A 143 23.69 -1.45 -26.67
CA LEU A 143 24.00 -2.67 -27.40
C LEU A 143 23.68 -3.92 -26.57
N ALA A 144 24.06 -3.93 -25.28
CA ALA A 144 23.79 -5.06 -24.39
C ALA A 144 22.29 -5.26 -24.16
N HIS A 145 21.54 -4.16 -23.94
CA HIS A 145 20.10 -4.18 -23.76
C HIS A 145 19.39 -4.70 -25.01
N ARG A 146 19.79 -4.25 -26.21
CA ARG A 146 19.27 -4.82 -27.47
C ARG A 146 19.58 -6.31 -27.62
N ALA A 147 20.76 -6.76 -27.19
CA ALA A 147 21.10 -8.18 -27.21
C ALA A 147 20.21 -8.98 -26.24
N LEU A 148 19.94 -8.45 -25.04
CA LEU A 148 19.04 -9.06 -24.06
C LEU A 148 17.60 -9.22 -24.57
N HIS A 149 17.15 -8.38 -25.53
CA HIS A 149 15.84 -8.53 -26.19
C HIS A 149 15.81 -9.58 -27.31
N ARG A 150 16.92 -10.24 -27.62
CA ARG A 150 16.98 -11.32 -28.62
C ARG A 150 16.98 -12.70 -27.96
N ALA A 151 16.46 -13.70 -28.68
CA ALA A 151 16.58 -15.09 -28.26
C ALA A 151 18.05 -15.57 -28.39
N PRO A 152 18.55 -16.41 -27.46
CA PRO A 152 17.88 -16.97 -26.28
C PRO A 152 18.01 -16.09 -25.01
N LEU A 153 18.70 -14.95 -25.07
CA LEU A 153 19.01 -14.12 -23.91
C LEU A 153 17.74 -13.58 -23.23
N PHE A 154 16.74 -13.19 -24.01
CA PHE A 154 15.48 -12.68 -23.48
C PHE A 154 14.83 -13.68 -22.51
N ALA A 155 14.57 -14.90 -22.96
CA ALA A 155 13.92 -15.92 -22.16
C ALA A 155 14.71 -16.29 -20.89
N ARG A 156 16.05 -16.19 -20.94
CA ARG A 156 16.93 -16.61 -19.84
C ARG A 156 17.20 -15.50 -18.82
N TYR A 157 17.25 -14.24 -19.27
CA TYR A 157 17.78 -13.15 -18.46
C TYR A 157 16.90 -11.92 -18.39
N HIS A 158 16.02 -11.65 -19.36
CA HIS A 158 15.31 -10.36 -19.42
C HIS A 158 13.77 -10.50 -19.35
N ALA A 159 13.24 -11.70 -19.58
CA ALA A 159 11.80 -11.96 -19.55
C ALA A 159 11.17 -11.70 -18.17
N ALA A 160 11.89 -12.03 -17.09
CA ALA A 160 11.42 -11.77 -15.73
C ALA A 160 11.30 -10.26 -15.46
N HIS A 161 12.30 -9.47 -15.85
CA HIS A 161 12.27 -8.01 -15.73
C HIS A 161 11.05 -7.38 -16.44
N HIS A 162 10.67 -7.90 -17.61
CA HIS A 162 9.49 -7.48 -18.39
C HIS A 162 8.17 -8.12 -17.95
N ALA A 163 8.18 -9.00 -16.94
CA ALA A 163 6.97 -9.62 -16.40
C ALA A 163 6.18 -8.64 -15.51
N SER A 164 6.82 -7.58 -15.02
CA SER A 164 6.18 -6.51 -14.26
C SER A 164 5.28 -5.66 -15.15
N GLY A 165 3.97 -5.80 -14.99
CA GLY A 165 2.98 -5.08 -15.81
C GLY A 165 2.94 -3.57 -15.56
N VAL A 166 3.32 -3.13 -14.36
CA VAL A 166 3.37 -1.71 -13.99
C VAL A 166 4.76 -1.38 -13.48
N THR A 167 5.48 -0.49 -14.16
CA THR A 167 6.80 -0.06 -13.69
C THR A 167 6.66 0.70 -12.36
N GLN A 168 7.51 0.36 -11.40
CA GLN A 168 7.76 1.15 -10.20
C GLN A 168 9.26 1.36 -10.02
N PRO A 169 9.72 2.36 -9.25
CA PRO A 169 11.15 2.55 -8.99
C PRO A 169 11.82 1.27 -8.47
N LEU A 170 11.09 0.45 -7.71
CA LEU A 170 11.56 -0.85 -7.22
C LEU A 170 11.67 -1.90 -8.34
N THR A 171 10.80 -1.87 -9.36
CA THR A 171 10.93 -2.69 -10.59
C THR A 171 12.26 -2.45 -11.30
N ALA A 172 12.83 -1.24 -11.19
CA ALA A 172 14.16 -0.99 -11.73
C ALA A 172 15.18 -1.97 -11.14
N GLY A 173 15.12 -2.28 -9.85
CA GLY A 173 16.04 -3.23 -9.22
C GLY A 173 15.77 -4.71 -9.54
N PHE A 174 14.61 -5.03 -10.13
CA PHE A 174 14.20 -6.39 -10.42
C PHE A 174 14.82 -6.90 -11.73
N GLY A 175 15.91 -7.64 -11.61
CA GLY A 175 16.58 -8.28 -12.74
C GLY A 175 17.52 -9.41 -12.29
N THR A 176 18.14 -10.06 -13.25
CA THR A 176 19.13 -11.12 -13.03
C THR A 176 20.50 -10.55 -12.67
N PRO A 177 21.41 -11.36 -12.07
CA PRO A 177 22.80 -10.96 -11.88
C PRO A 177 23.49 -10.47 -13.15
N LEU A 178 23.21 -11.08 -14.31
CA LEU A 178 23.80 -10.63 -15.58
C LEU A 178 23.39 -9.19 -15.93
N GLU A 179 22.11 -8.86 -15.84
CA GLU A 179 21.59 -7.51 -16.07
C GLU A 179 22.21 -6.51 -15.09
N SER A 180 22.35 -6.92 -13.83
CA SER A 180 22.93 -6.10 -12.77
C SER A 180 24.42 -5.84 -13.00
N LEU A 181 25.18 -6.82 -13.51
CA LEU A 181 26.59 -6.64 -13.88
C LEU A 181 26.76 -5.68 -15.06
N LEU A 182 25.89 -5.76 -16.07
CA LEU A 182 25.89 -4.81 -17.20
C LEU A 182 25.60 -3.39 -16.74
N LEU A 183 24.64 -3.21 -15.84
CA LEU A 183 24.38 -1.91 -15.20
C LEU A 183 25.55 -1.44 -14.34
N THR A 184 26.22 -2.35 -13.64
CA THR A 184 27.41 -2.05 -12.85
C THR A 184 28.55 -1.56 -13.73
N LEU A 185 28.74 -2.16 -14.90
CA LEU A 185 29.72 -1.70 -15.88
C LEU A 185 29.38 -0.28 -16.39
N ALA A 186 28.12 -0.05 -16.77
CA ALA A 186 27.66 1.25 -17.27
C ALA A 186 27.82 2.36 -16.21
N MET A 187 27.54 2.07 -14.94
CA MET A 187 27.72 3.03 -13.84
C MET A 187 29.20 3.16 -13.42
N GLY A 188 29.96 2.07 -13.45
CA GLY A 188 31.32 2.00 -12.93
C GLY A 188 32.38 2.56 -13.87
N ALA A 189 32.22 2.41 -15.18
CA ALA A 189 33.22 2.83 -16.16
C ALA A 189 33.56 4.34 -16.11
N PRO A 190 32.58 5.27 -16.01
CA PRO A 190 32.86 6.70 -15.85
C PRO A 190 33.69 7.01 -14.59
N LEU A 191 33.37 6.34 -13.48
CA LEU A 191 34.08 6.50 -12.22
C LEU A 191 35.50 5.95 -12.33
N ALA A 192 35.65 4.71 -12.80
CA ALA A 192 36.95 4.08 -12.97
C ALA A 192 37.87 4.90 -13.88
N GLY A 193 37.35 5.40 -15.01
CA GLY A 193 38.13 6.25 -15.91
C GLY A 193 38.61 7.55 -15.27
N ALA A 194 37.77 8.22 -14.48
CA ALA A 194 38.19 9.41 -13.75
C ALA A 194 39.31 9.10 -12.73
N PHE A 195 39.22 7.99 -12.00
CA PHE A 195 40.28 7.55 -11.08
C PHE A 195 41.58 7.13 -11.81
N LEU A 196 41.48 6.48 -12.97
CA LEU A 196 42.64 6.06 -13.77
C LEU A 196 43.41 7.24 -14.35
N VAL A 197 42.72 8.32 -14.73
CA VAL A 197 43.34 9.57 -15.20
C VAL A 197 43.80 10.46 -14.03
N GLY A 198 43.60 10.03 -12.78
CA GLY A 198 44.05 10.74 -11.58
C GLY A 198 43.16 11.88 -11.11
N HIS A 199 41.93 11.99 -11.64
CA HIS A 199 40.95 13.03 -11.30
C HIS A 199 39.72 12.48 -10.57
N GLY A 200 39.83 11.31 -9.94
CA GLY A 200 38.76 10.72 -9.13
C GLY A 200 38.56 11.52 -7.84
N SER A 201 37.29 11.69 -7.43
CA SER A 201 36.95 12.38 -6.18
C SER A 201 35.71 11.78 -5.52
N LEU A 202 35.58 12.00 -4.21
CA LEU A 202 34.45 11.53 -3.42
C LEU A 202 33.13 12.14 -3.92
N ALA A 203 33.11 13.44 -4.19
CA ALA A 203 31.94 14.12 -4.73
C ALA A 203 31.51 13.56 -6.08
N LEU A 204 32.45 13.16 -6.95
CA LEU A 204 32.14 12.50 -8.22
C LEU A 204 31.47 11.14 -7.98
N VAL A 205 31.98 10.32 -7.05
CA VAL A 205 31.38 9.01 -6.73
C VAL A 205 29.93 9.17 -6.26
N TYR A 206 29.69 10.03 -5.26
CA TYR A 206 28.35 10.27 -4.75
C TYR A 206 27.42 10.89 -5.79
N GLY A 207 27.91 11.93 -6.48
CA GLY A 207 27.11 12.68 -7.43
C GLY A 207 26.73 11.86 -8.67
N HIS A 208 27.68 11.15 -9.27
CA HIS A 208 27.40 10.27 -10.41
C HIS A 208 26.48 9.11 -10.00
N ALA A 209 26.73 8.44 -8.86
CA ALA A 209 25.85 7.38 -8.39
C ALA A 209 24.42 7.87 -8.13
N PHE A 210 24.28 9.05 -7.50
CA PHE A 210 22.98 9.65 -7.24
C PHE A 210 22.24 10.00 -8.54
N VAL A 211 22.89 10.69 -9.49
CA VAL A 211 22.26 11.04 -10.78
C VAL A 211 21.85 9.77 -11.53
N PHE A 212 22.71 8.75 -11.57
CA PHE A 212 22.43 7.48 -12.24
C PHE A 212 21.18 6.81 -11.66
N ASP A 213 21.11 6.64 -10.34
CA ASP A 213 19.95 6.03 -9.69
C ASP A 213 18.70 6.92 -9.73
N TYR A 214 18.86 8.23 -9.65
CA TYR A 214 17.75 9.18 -9.74
C TYR A 214 17.07 9.12 -11.11
N LEU A 215 17.86 9.16 -12.19
CA LEU A 215 17.34 9.07 -13.56
C LEU A 215 16.65 7.72 -13.78
N ARG A 216 17.29 6.65 -13.31
CA ARG A 216 16.74 5.30 -13.39
C ARG A 216 15.42 5.18 -12.63
N ALA A 217 15.38 5.57 -11.36
CA ALA A 217 14.18 5.53 -10.53
C ALA A 217 13.05 6.42 -11.09
N MET A 218 13.37 7.60 -11.62
CA MET A 218 12.44 8.45 -12.35
C MET A 218 11.83 7.71 -13.54
N GLY A 219 12.64 7.12 -14.42
CA GLY A 219 12.16 6.41 -15.60
C GLY A 219 11.16 5.29 -15.26
N TYR A 220 11.38 4.58 -14.15
CA TYR A 220 10.47 3.53 -13.69
C TYR A 220 9.30 4.02 -12.84
N SER A 221 9.19 5.33 -12.54
CA SER A 221 8.25 5.85 -11.54
C SER A 221 6.76 5.71 -11.89
N ASN A 222 6.44 5.46 -13.17
CA ASN A 222 5.08 5.50 -13.73
C ASN A 222 4.37 6.84 -13.49
N VAL A 223 5.12 7.92 -13.28
CA VAL A 223 4.57 9.27 -13.11
C VAL A 223 5.35 10.22 -14.00
N GLU A 224 4.67 10.84 -14.96
CA GLU A 224 5.30 11.80 -15.86
C GLU A 224 5.53 13.13 -15.14
N ILE A 225 6.81 13.47 -14.97
CA ILE A 225 7.24 14.72 -14.32
C ILE A 225 7.89 15.69 -15.31
N VAL A 226 8.37 15.18 -16.45
CA VAL A 226 9.08 15.96 -17.46
C VAL A 226 8.03 16.62 -18.33
N SER A 227 7.91 17.94 -18.22
CA SER A 227 6.94 18.68 -19.02
C SER A 227 7.27 18.58 -20.52
N PRO A 228 6.30 18.25 -21.38
CA PRO A 228 6.48 18.30 -22.83
C PRO A 228 6.94 19.68 -23.32
N ARG A 229 6.52 20.75 -22.61
CA ARG A 229 6.89 22.14 -22.93
C ARG A 229 8.40 22.38 -22.89
N VAL A 230 9.12 21.64 -22.05
CA VAL A 230 10.59 21.73 -21.95
C VAL A 230 11.23 21.18 -23.23
N PHE A 231 10.70 20.09 -23.78
CA PHE A 231 11.15 19.55 -25.07
C PHE A 231 10.67 20.39 -26.25
N ASP A 232 9.49 21.01 -26.15
CA ASP A 232 9.02 21.95 -27.17
C ASP A 232 9.93 23.20 -27.24
N ALA A 233 10.37 23.72 -26.08
CA ALA A 233 11.26 24.87 -25.99
C ALA A 233 12.72 24.56 -26.37
N PHE A 234 13.21 23.35 -26.05
CA PHE A 234 14.56 22.90 -26.40
C PHE A 234 14.54 21.46 -26.95
N PRO A 235 14.21 21.28 -28.25
CA PRO A 235 14.03 19.97 -28.87
C PRO A 235 15.19 18.98 -28.74
N PRO A 236 16.48 19.37 -28.77
CA PRO A 236 17.59 18.43 -28.59
C PRO A 236 17.54 17.64 -27.27
N LEU A 237 16.94 18.21 -26.22
CA LEU A 237 16.91 17.60 -24.90
C LEU A 237 16.17 16.26 -24.87
N ARG A 238 15.18 16.06 -25.74
CA ARG A 238 14.45 14.77 -25.83
C ARG A 238 15.33 13.61 -26.30
N TYR A 239 16.52 13.89 -26.85
CA TYR A 239 17.51 12.89 -27.22
C TYR A 239 18.62 12.71 -26.17
N ILE A 240 18.68 13.61 -25.18
CA ILE A 240 19.66 13.58 -24.07
C ILE A 240 19.01 13.03 -22.79
N LEU A 241 17.70 13.17 -22.63
CA LEU A 241 16.98 12.72 -21.45
C LEU A 241 15.69 12.00 -21.83
N TYR A 242 15.63 10.71 -21.54
CA TYR A 242 14.41 9.92 -21.59
C TYR A 242 13.43 10.30 -20.46
N THR A 243 12.18 9.88 -20.62
CA THR A 243 11.10 10.17 -19.67
C THR A 243 10.50 8.89 -19.09
N PRO A 244 9.73 8.98 -17.99
CA PRO A 244 8.93 7.86 -17.50
C PRO A 244 8.06 7.25 -18.61
N SER A 245 7.46 8.09 -19.45
CA SER A 245 6.65 7.64 -20.59
C SER A 245 7.43 6.86 -21.63
N TYR A 246 8.67 7.28 -21.92
CA TYR A 246 9.57 6.59 -22.84
C TYR A 246 9.87 5.16 -22.38
N LEU A 247 10.21 5.01 -21.10
CA LEU A 247 10.57 3.73 -20.51
C LEU A 247 9.35 2.81 -20.29
N SER A 248 8.22 3.34 -19.84
CA SER A 248 7.01 2.54 -19.72
C SER A 248 6.55 2.00 -21.08
N LEU A 249 6.73 2.77 -22.17
CA LEU A 249 6.42 2.27 -23.52
C LEU A 249 7.36 1.13 -23.92
N HIS A 250 8.66 1.23 -23.60
CA HIS A 250 9.63 0.15 -23.79
C HIS A 250 9.18 -1.15 -23.10
N HIS A 251 8.80 -1.06 -21.81
CA HIS A 251 8.33 -2.21 -21.02
C HIS A 251 7.08 -2.89 -21.60
N ARG A 252 6.17 -2.10 -22.18
CA ARG A 252 4.93 -2.61 -22.77
C ARG A 252 5.12 -3.23 -24.15
N GLU A 253 5.83 -2.55 -25.03
CA GLU A 253 5.92 -2.91 -26.46
C GLU A 253 7.14 -3.79 -26.77
N ARG A 254 8.23 -3.64 -26.00
CA ARG A 254 9.47 -4.45 -26.06
C ARG A 254 10.21 -4.44 -27.41
N ARG A 255 9.89 -3.48 -28.29
CA ARG A 255 10.39 -3.42 -29.68
C ARG A 255 11.37 -2.28 -29.95
N GLY A 256 11.43 -1.28 -29.08
CA GLY A 256 12.23 -0.07 -29.26
C GLY A 256 12.57 0.56 -27.91
N ASN A 257 13.20 1.74 -27.93
CA ASN A 257 13.52 2.54 -26.75
C ASN A 257 14.50 1.85 -25.77
N PHE A 258 15.70 1.49 -26.25
CA PHE A 258 16.69 0.69 -25.52
C PHE A 258 17.77 1.49 -24.78
N CYS A 259 17.82 2.82 -24.90
CA CYS A 259 18.83 3.66 -24.27
C CYS A 259 18.88 3.49 -22.74
N LEU A 260 20.01 3.87 -22.13
CA LEU A 260 20.11 3.95 -20.68
C LEU A 260 19.35 5.20 -20.19
N PHE A 261 19.80 6.38 -20.61
CA PHE A 261 19.17 7.67 -20.32
C PHE A 261 19.01 8.57 -21.55
N MET A 262 19.82 8.37 -22.60
CA MET A 262 19.88 9.24 -23.79
C MET A 262 19.25 8.59 -25.04
N PRO A 263 18.03 8.98 -25.47
CA PRO A 263 17.39 8.44 -26.68
C PRO A 263 18.12 8.70 -28.01
N ALA A 264 19.23 9.46 -28.02
CA ALA A 264 20.03 9.73 -29.20
C ALA A 264 20.45 8.46 -29.95
N LEU A 265 20.86 7.40 -29.25
CA LEU A 265 21.24 6.13 -29.87
C LEU A 265 20.04 5.41 -30.48
N ASP A 266 18.89 5.43 -29.80
CA ASP A 266 17.66 4.88 -30.37
C ASP A 266 17.26 5.60 -31.66
N ALA A 267 17.43 6.92 -31.70
CA ALA A 267 17.17 7.71 -32.90
C ALA A 267 18.17 7.38 -34.03
N ALA A 268 19.46 7.32 -33.72
CA ALA A 268 20.53 7.07 -34.68
C ALA A 268 20.44 5.68 -35.33
N PHE A 269 20.00 4.67 -34.58
CA PHE A 269 19.93 3.28 -35.02
C PHE A 269 18.50 2.79 -35.32
N GLY A 270 17.53 3.71 -35.42
CA GLY A 270 16.16 3.40 -35.85
C GLY A 270 15.35 2.54 -34.87
N THR A 271 15.68 2.57 -33.58
CA THR A 271 14.94 1.87 -32.51
C THR A 271 14.08 2.80 -31.65
N LEU A 272 14.00 4.08 -32.00
CA LEU A 272 13.15 5.08 -31.33
C LEU A 272 11.67 4.88 -31.66
N ASP A 273 10.83 4.67 -30.65
CA ASP A 273 9.38 4.71 -30.77
C ASP A 273 8.85 6.12 -30.42
N GLY A 274 8.53 6.89 -31.47
CA GLY A 274 8.02 8.26 -31.35
C GLY A 274 6.69 8.40 -30.61
N ARG A 275 5.93 7.30 -30.41
CA ARG A 275 4.69 7.32 -29.60
C ARG A 275 4.98 7.71 -28.14
N ALA A 276 6.22 7.57 -27.66
CA ALA A 276 6.65 8.00 -26.34
C ALA A 276 6.35 9.49 -26.08
N TRP A 277 6.49 10.35 -27.07
CA TRP A 277 6.25 11.80 -26.93
C TRP A 277 4.75 12.14 -26.82
N ALA A 278 3.91 11.43 -27.57
CA ALA A 278 2.47 11.55 -27.45
C ALA A 278 1.99 11.04 -26.08
N LEU A 279 2.53 9.90 -25.62
CA LEU A 279 2.25 9.35 -24.29
C LEU A 279 2.70 10.29 -23.18
N GLN A 280 3.88 10.91 -23.30
CA GLN A 280 4.38 11.91 -22.36
C GLN A 280 3.39 13.08 -22.22
N ARG A 281 2.93 13.63 -23.34
CA ARG A 281 1.98 14.75 -23.33
C ARG A 281 0.65 14.35 -22.69
N ALA A 282 0.10 13.20 -23.10
CA ALA A 282 -1.14 12.70 -22.54
C ALA A 282 -1.04 12.39 -21.04
N ALA A 283 0.06 11.78 -20.57
CA ALA A 283 0.30 11.52 -19.17
C ALA A 283 0.49 12.81 -18.36
N TYR A 284 1.32 13.76 -18.82
CA TYR A 284 1.59 15.00 -18.10
C TYR A 284 0.35 15.88 -17.93
N ASP A 285 -0.45 16.01 -19.01
CA ASP A 285 -1.67 16.83 -19.02
C ASP A 285 -2.87 16.10 -18.39
N GLY A 286 -2.74 14.80 -18.12
CA GLY A 286 -3.83 13.95 -17.62
C GLY A 286 -4.95 13.75 -18.64
N ALA A 287 -4.60 13.75 -19.92
CA ALA A 287 -5.51 13.61 -21.05
C ALA A 287 -5.71 12.14 -21.48
N ALA A 288 -6.65 11.92 -22.40
CA ALA A 288 -6.87 10.60 -22.99
C ALA A 288 -5.58 10.08 -23.65
N GLY A 289 -5.30 8.79 -23.48
CA GLY A 289 -4.05 8.15 -23.91
C GLY A 289 -2.97 8.09 -22.83
N GLY A 290 -3.10 8.89 -21.75
CA GLY A 290 -2.31 8.76 -20.53
C GLY A 290 -2.93 7.78 -19.52
N GLY A 291 -2.23 7.54 -18.42
CA GLY A 291 -2.65 6.64 -17.35
C GLY A 291 -3.36 7.31 -16.18
N ALA A 292 -3.83 8.56 -16.35
CA ALA A 292 -4.50 9.31 -15.30
C ALA A 292 -5.69 8.53 -14.72
N LEU A 293 -5.77 8.42 -13.39
CA LEU A 293 -6.92 7.77 -12.76
C LEU A 293 -8.17 8.60 -12.98
N GLY A 294 -9.19 7.98 -13.57
CA GLY A 294 -10.51 8.57 -13.78
C GLY A 294 -11.28 8.80 -12.48
N THR A 295 -12.56 9.15 -12.64
CA THR A 295 -13.50 9.18 -11.52
C THR A 295 -13.71 7.76 -10.99
N PRO A 296 -13.54 7.51 -9.67
CA PRO A 296 -13.91 6.23 -9.09
C PRO A 296 -15.42 6.06 -9.04
N GLU A 297 -15.90 4.83 -9.23
CA GLU A 297 -17.33 4.52 -9.09
C GLU A 297 -17.68 4.14 -7.66
N PHE A 298 -16.72 3.55 -6.94
CA PHE A 298 -16.81 3.20 -5.53
C PHE A 298 -15.70 3.88 -4.72
N VAL A 299 -16.06 4.48 -3.58
CA VAL A 299 -15.11 5.06 -2.62
C VAL A 299 -15.31 4.45 -1.25
N PHE A 300 -14.23 3.92 -0.66
CA PHE A 300 -14.18 3.58 0.76
C PHE A 300 -13.50 4.71 1.54
N LEU A 301 -14.26 5.41 2.39
CA LEU A 301 -13.78 6.55 3.17
C LEU A 301 -13.28 6.07 4.54
N ALA A 302 -11.98 5.84 4.62
CA ALA A 302 -11.23 5.40 5.79
C ALA A 302 -10.80 6.56 6.71
N HIS A 303 -10.27 6.22 7.88
CA HIS A 303 -9.53 7.12 8.75
C HIS A 303 -8.27 6.41 9.26
N VAL A 304 -7.33 7.17 9.83
CA VAL A 304 -6.12 6.58 10.40
C VAL A 304 -6.43 5.95 11.75
N VAL A 305 -5.98 4.72 12.02
CA VAL A 305 -6.26 4.03 13.29
C VAL A 305 -5.42 4.67 14.40
N ASP A 306 -4.10 4.60 14.25
CA ASP A 306 -3.10 5.15 15.17
C ASP A 306 -1.79 5.53 14.44
N ILE A 307 -0.81 6.06 15.19
CA ILE A 307 0.49 6.52 14.66
C ILE A 307 1.30 5.38 14.05
N MET A 308 1.33 4.21 14.67
CA MET A 308 2.04 3.05 14.13
C MET A 308 1.43 2.59 12.81
N SER A 309 0.10 2.45 12.76
CA SER A 309 -0.63 2.07 11.55
C SER A 309 -0.43 3.06 10.41
N SER A 310 -0.21 4.35 10.70
CA SER A 310 0.01 5.36 9.67
C SER A 310 1.31 5.16 8.88
N MET A 311 2.29 4.47 9.46
CA MET A 311 3.55 4.11 8.78
C MET A 311 3.41 2.89 7.86
N HIS A 312 2.27 2.19 7.89
CA HIS A 312 1.93 1.09 6.95
C HIS A 312 1.15 1.57 5.71
N VAL A 313 1.00 2.88 5.52
CA VAL A 313 0.31 3.43 4.35
C VAL A 313 1.05 3.03 3.04
N PRO A 314 0.35 2.76 1.92
CA PRO A 314 0.96 2.20 0.71
C PRO A 314 2.12 3.00 0.09
N PHE A 315 2.14 4.32 0.31
CA PHE A 315 3.22 5.18 -0.17
C PHE A 315 4.40 5.29 0.81
N ALA A 316 4.33 4.72 2.01
CA ALA A 316 5.46 4.72 2.95
C ALA A 316 6.43 3.58 2.63
N LEU A 317 6.04 2.31 2.84
CA LEU A 317 6.88 1.14 2.56
C LEU A 317 6.04 0.05 1.89
N ARG A 318 6.45 -0.37 0.68
CA ARG A 318 5.73 -1.40 -0.09
C ARG A 318 5.67 -2.73 0.63
N SER A 319 6.79 -3.17 1.18
CA SER A 319 6.93 -4.44 1.90
C SER A 319 5.96 -4.53 3.09
N LEU A 320 5.89 -3.47 3.91
CA LEU A 320 4.99 -3.43 5.06
C LEU A 320 3.51 -3.28 4.70
N SER A 321 3.19 -2.43 3.74
CA SER A 321 1.80 -2.22 3.32
C SER A 321 1.21 -3.42 2.57
N SER A 322 2.05 -4.25 1.94
CA SER A 322 1.65 -5.48 1.28
C SER A 322 1.38 -6.66 2.24
N ALA A 323 1.68 -6.49 3.52
CA ALA A 323 1.44 -7.49 4.57
C ALA A 323 0.41 -6.97 5.58
N PRO A 324 -0.29 -7.86 6.30
CA PRO A 324 -1.16 -7.45 7.39
C PRO A 324 -0.41 -6.60 8.41
N PHE A 325 -1.06 -5.54 8.91
CA PHE A 325 -0.49 -4.67 9.91
C PHE A 325 -0.04 -5.43 11.15
N ALA A 326 1.21 -5.20 11.56
CA ALA A 326 1.78 -5.64 12.82
C ALA A 326 2.69 -4.54 13.37
N ASN A 327 2.81 -4.46 14.69
CA ASN A 327 3.75 -3.52 15.31
C ASN A 327 5.18 -4.05 15.14
N HIS A 328 5.92 -3.48 14.19
CA HIS A 328 7.33 -3.79 14.00
C HIS A 328 8.21 -2.82 14.80
N PHE A 329 9.06 -3.35 15.68
CA PHE A 329 9.96 -2.52 16.50
C PHE A 329 10.91 -1.63 15.66
N ILE A 330 11.24 -2.04 14.44
CA ILE A 330 12.05 -1.25 13.49
C ILE A 330 11.41 0.10 13.13
N LEU A 331 10.09 0.26 13.33
CA LEU A 331 9.38 1.50 13.04
C LEU A 331 9.41 2.51 14.21
N LEU A 332 9.77 2.08 15.42
CA LEU A 332 9.78 2.96 16.60
C LEU A 332 10.65 4.22 16.43
N PRO A 333 11.86 4.15 15.83
CA PRO A 333 12.66 5.36 15.59
C PRO A 333 11.98 6.39 14.69
N PHE A 334 11.05 5.97 13.83
CA PHE A 334 10.31 6.85 12.92
C PHE A 334 9.03 7.40 13.54
N TRP A 335 8.63 6.94 14.72
CA TRP A 335 7.42 7.38 15.40
C TRP A 335 7.35 8.90 15.62
N PRO A 336 8.42 9.60 16.07
CA PRO A 336 8.37 11.06 16.26
C PRO A 336 8.11 11.81 14.95
N VAL A 337 8.67 11.31 13.83
CA VAL A 337 8.43 11.86 12.50
C VAL A 337 6.97 11.65 12.08
N ALA A 338 6.43 10.44 12.28
CA ALA A 338 5.03 10.13 12.00
C ALA A 338 4.07 10.99 12.85
N PHE A 339 4.41 11.25 14.11
CA PHE A 339 3.67 12.14 14.98
C PHE A 339 3.68 13.60 14.46
N GLY A 340 4.84 14.08 14.00
CA GLY A 340 4.94 15.39 13.34
C GLY A 340 4.03 15.49 12.11
N PHE A 341 4.01 14.46 11.26
CA PHE A 341 3.10 14.39 10.12
C PHE A 341 1.63 14.34 10.54
N MET A 342 1.30 13.66 11.64
CA MET A 342 -0.05 13.66 12.21
C MET A 342 -0.51 15.07 12.59
N LEU A 343 0.36 15.87 13.22
CA LEU A 343 0.04 17.27 13.57
C LEU A 343 -0.17 18.11 12.31
N LEU A 344 0.74 18.01 11.33
CA LEU A 344 0.63 18.71 10.05
C LEU A 344 -0.68 18.35 9.32
N MET A 345 -1.03 17.06 9.30
CA MET A 345 -2.28 16.58 8.70
C MET A 345 -3.52 17.08 9.44
N TRP A 346 -3.46 17.19 10.76
CA TRP A 346 -4.56 17.73 11.54
C TRP A 346 -4.84 19.19 11.14
N CYS A 347 -3.79 20.01 11.05
CA CYS A 347 -3.89 21.43 10.74
C CYS A 347 -4.33 21.70 9.30
N CYS A 348 -3.70 21.06 8.31
CA CYS A 348 -3.75 21.55 6.93
C CYS A 348 -4.32 20.55 5.90
N SER A 349 -4.52 19.29 6.28
CA SER A 349 -4.87 18.26 5.30
C SER A 349 -6.37 18.17 5.01
N LYS A 350 -6.68 17.76 3.78
CA LYS A 350 -8.02 17.46 3.28
C LYS A 350 -8.11 15.97 3.01
N THR A 351 -9.32 15.45 2.79
CA THR A 351 -9.51 14.07 2.36
C THR A 351 -8.75 13.76 1.07
N PHE A 352 -7.99 12.65 1.07
CA PHE A 352 -7.05 12.33 0.01
C PHE A 352 -7.05 10.84 -0.36
N VAL A 353 -6.64 10.53 -1.59
CA VAL A 353 -6.61 9.14 -2.11
C VAL A 353 -5.38 8.42 -1.56
N VAL A 354 -5.60 7.25 -0.97
CA VAL A 354 -4.55 6.41 -0.38
C VAL A 354 -4.17 5.26 -1.31
N SER A 355 -5.17 4.57 -1.84
CA SER A 355 -4.99 3.43 -2.74
C SER A 355 -6.19 3.31 -3.67
N PHE A 356 -6.04 2.45 -4.68
CA PHE A 356 -7.10 2.09 -5.60
C PHE A 356 -6.94 0.64 -6.02
N TYR A 357 -8.01 0.06 -6.55
CA TYR A 357 -7.99 -1.23 -7.26
C TYR A 357 -9.10 -1.22 -8.31
N TYR A 358 -9.06 -2.20 -9.21
CA TYR A 358 -10.13 -2.44 -10.17
C TYR A 358 -10.85 -3.74 -9.85
N LEU A 359 -12.18 -3.69 -9.90
CA LEU A 359 -13.03 -4.88 -9.86
C LEU A 359 -13.91 -4.85 -11.12
N ARG A 360 -13.72 -5.82 -12.02
CA ARG A 360 -14.50 -5.95 -13.27
C ARG A 360 -14.51 -4.68 -14.14
N GLY A 361 -13.40 -3.95 -14.14
CA GLY A 361 -13.24 -2.70 -14.91
C GLY A 361 -13.67 -1.45 -14.15
N HIS A 362 -14.36 -1.59 -13.03
CA HIS A 362 -14.75 -0.45 -12.19
C HIS A 362 -13.61 0.00 -11.30
N LEU A 363 -13.40 1.31 -11.22
CA LEU A 363 -12.35 1.91 -10.38
C LEU A 363 -12.85 2.10 -8.95
N HIS A 364 -12.20 1.43 -8.01
CA HIS A 364 -12.45 1.53 -6.58
C HIS A 364 -11.32 2.33 -5.93
N GLN A 365 -11.64 3.27 -5.06
CA GLN A 365 -10.64 4.07 -4.33
C GLN A 365 -10.84 4.00 -2.82
N THR A 366 -9.74 3.97 -2.08
CA THR A 366 -9.74 4.24 -0.65
C THR A 366 -9.30 5.67 -0.42
N TRP A 367 -10.17 6.47 0.18
CA TRP A 367 -9.86 7.83 0.62
C TRP A 367 -9.63 7.84 2.13
N SER A 368 -8.74 8.68 2.61
CA SER A 368 -8.52 8.86 4.05
C SER A 368 -9.02 10.22 4.51
N VAL A 369 -9.81 10.22 5.57
CA VAL A 369 -9.98 11.38 6.44
C VAL A 369 -8.70 11.51 7.25
N PRO A 370 -7.96 12.64 7.16
CA PRO A 370 -6.66 12.83 7.80
C PRO A 370 -6.80 13.04 9.33
N ARG A 371 -7.46 12.09 10.00
CA ARG A 371 -7.79 12.09 11.42
C ARG A 371 -7.52 10.71 11.99
N TYR A 372 -6.89 10.71 13.16
CA TYR A 372 -6.46 9.52 13.88
C TYR A 372 -7.54 9.07 14.85
N GLY A 373 -7.62 7.77 15.13
CA GLY A 373 -8.70 7.18 15.92
C GLY A 373 -8.94 7.89 17.24
N PHE A 374 -7.88 8.24 17.97
CA PHE A 374 -8.00 8.96 19.25
C PHE A 374 -8.69 10.34 19.10
N GLN A 375 -8.54 11.01 17.95
CA GLN A 375 -9.14 12.32 17.70
C GLN A 375 -10.66 12.25 17.58
N TYR A 376 -11.24 11.11 17.19
CA TYR A 376 -12.69 10.91 17.13
C TYR A 376 -13.35 10.93 18.51
N PHE A 377 -12.57 10.72 19.57
CA PHE A 377 -13.01 10.77 20.95
C PHE A 377 -12.78 12.14 21.60
N LEU A 378 -12.19 13.10 20.88
CA LEU A 378 -12.01 14.48 21.35
C LEU A 378 -13.24 15.32 20.98
N PRO A 379 -14.01 15.87 21.95
CA PRO A 379 -15.20 16.66 21.65
C PRO A 379 -14.92 17.85 20.72
N ALA A 380 -13.79 18.54 20.92
CA ALA A 380 -13.38 19.69 20.10
C ALA A 380 -13.11 19.32 18.62
N ALA A 381 -12.72 18.07 18.33
CA ALA A 381 -12.43 17.62 16.97
C ALA A 381 -13.70 17.24 16.18
N LYS A 382 -14.83 16.99 16.87
CA LYS A 382 -16.08 16.47 16.29
C LYS A 382 -16.54 17.27 15.07
N LYS A 383 -16.60 18.60 15.20
CA LYS A 383 -17.06 19.50 14.11
C LYS A 383 -16.13 19.42 12.90
N GLY A 384 -14.82 19.43 13.12
CA GLY A 384 -13.82 19.35 12.06
C GLY A 384 -13.83 18.01 11.33
N ILE A 385 -14.01 16.90 12.06
CA ILE A 385 -14.13 15.55 11.47
C ILE A 385 -15.38 15.47 10.60
N ASN A 386 -16.55 15.87 11.12
CA ASN A 386 -17.80 15.86 10.34
C ASN A 386 -17.71 16.74 9.10
N HIS A 387 -17.05 17.89 9.20
CA HIS A 387 -16.83 18.76 8.04
C HIS A 387 -15.98 18.06 6.95
N GLN A 388 -14.92 17.33 7.32
CA GLN A 388 -14.09 16.59 6.35
C GLN A 388 -14.87 15.44 5.69
N ILE A 389 -15.69 14.72 6.46
CA ILE A 389 -16.56 13.64 5.93
C ILE A 389 -17.60 14.23 4.97
N GLU A 390 -18.27 15.31 5.37
CA GLU A 390 -19.24 16.02 4.54
C GLU A 390 -18.62 16.49 3.22
N LEU A 391 -17.44 17.12 3.27
CA LEU A 391 -16.72 17.55 2.07
C LEU A 391 -16.33 16.38 1.16
N ALA A 392 -15.96 15.22 1.72
CA ALA A 392 -15.70 14.02 0.93
C ALA A 392 -16.96 13.51 0.22
N ILE A 393 -18.10 13.47 0.91
CA ILE A 393 -19.39 13.07 0.32
C ILE A 393 -19.76 14.01 -0.82
N LEU A 394 -19.73 15.31 -0.59
CA LEU A 394 -20.07 16.31 -1.62
C LEU A 394 -19.08 16.30 -2.79
N ARG A 395 -17.81 16.02 -2.53
CA ARG A 395 -16.80 15.83 -3.58
C ARG A 395 -17.11 14.57 -4.41
N ALA A 396 -17.43 13.46 -3.76
CA ALA A 396 -17.79 12.22 -4.42
C ALA A 396 -19.04 12.41 -5.30
N ASP A 397 -20.05 13.11 -4.78
CA ASP A 397 -21.25 13.46 -5.55
C ASP A 397 -20.93 14.26 -6.81
N ARG A 398 -20.18 15.36 -6.68
CA ARG A 398 -19.79 16.21 -7.82
C ARG A 398 -18.96 15.45 -8.86
N MET A 399 -18.13 14.52 -8.41
CA MET A 399 -17.31 13.70 -9.30
C MET A 399 -18.12 12.65 -10.06
N GLY A 400 -19.33 12.29 -9.58
CA GLY A 400 -20.16 11.23 -10.18
C GLY A 400 -19.90 9.84 -9.59
N VAL A 401 -19.33 9.76 -8.38
CA VAL A 401 -19.17 8.50 -7.64
C VAL A 401 -20.55 7.90 -7.37
N LYS A 402 -20.69 6.57 -7.54
CA LYS A 402 -21.97 5.87 -7.33
C LYS A 402 -22.20 5.56 -5.87
N VAL A 403 -21.19 5.03 -5.18
CA VAL A 403 -21.27 4.67 -3.76
C VAL A 403 -20.06 5.19 -3.00
N LEU A 404 -20.33 5.82 -1.85
CA LEU A 404 -19.31 6.17 -0.86
C LEU A 404 -19.62 5.44 0.46
N SER A 405 -18.75 4.51 0.82
CA SER A 405 -18.86 3.74 2.07
C SER A 405 -18.06 4.39 3.19
N LEU A 406 -18.69 4.61 4.35
CA LEU A 406 -18.10 5.17 5.55
C LEU A 406 -17.44 4.07 6.40
N ALA A 407 -16.12 4.12 6.54
CA ALA A 407 -15.38 3.13 7.33
C ALA A 407 -15.43 3.43 8.84
N ALA A 408 -15.46 2.37 9.66
CA ALA A 408 -15.19 2.43 11.10
C ALA A 408 -15.76 3.67 11.82
N LEU A 409 -14.92 4.58 12.34
CA LEU A 409 -15.38 5.73 13.12
C LEU A 409 -16.04 6.83 12.29
N ASN A 410 -15.88 6.83 10.95
CA ASN A 410 -16.58 7.77 10.05
C ASN A 410 -18.11 7.55 10.04
N LYS A 411 -18.58 6.38 10.50
CA LYS A 411 -20.01 6.03 10.65
C LYS A 411 -20.44 5.86 12.11
N ASN A 412 -19.69 6.44 13.05
CA ASN A 412 -20.05 6.38 14.47
C ASN A 412 -21.36 7.15 14.73
N GLU A 413 -22.31 6.54 15.45
CA GLU A 413 -23.61 7.14 15.76
C GLU A 413 -23.49 8.39 16.63
N ALA A 414 -22.59 8.40 17.62
CA ALA A 414 -22.37 9.57 18.46
C ALA A 414 -21.73 10.74 17.69
N LEU A 415 -21.04 10.44 16.58
CA LEU A 415 -20.40 11.42 15.72
C LEU A 415 -21.40 12.09 14.77
N ASN A 416 -22.14 11.29 14.00
CA ASN A 416 -22.97 11.76 12.88
C ASN A 416 -24.24 10.93 12.63
N GLY A 417 -24.71 10.19 13.64
CA GLY A 417 -25.88 9.32 13.51
C GLY A 417 -25.65 8.16 12.52
N GLY A 418 -24.38 7.81 12.27
CA GLY A 418 -23.99 6.79 11.32
C GLY A 418 -24.33 7.12 9.88
N GLY A 419 -24.05 8.37 9.50
CA GLY A 419 -24.25 8.91 8.14
C GLY A 419 -25.54 9.70 7.96
N THR A 420 -26.54 9.55 8.85
CA THR A 420 -27.84 10.23 8.75
C THR A 420 -27.73 11.75 8.76
N LEU A 421 -26.76 12.30 9.50
CA LEU A 421 -26.47 13.73 9.51
C LEU A 421 -26.28 14.30 8.10
N PHE A 422 -25.55 13.58 7.25
CA PHE A 422 -25.18 14.08 5.92
C PHE A 422 -26.31 13.89 4.91
N VAL A 423 -27.00 12.75 4.94
CA VAL A 423 -28.13 12.46 4.06
C VAL A 423 -29.32 13.39 4.35
N ASN A 424 -29.59 13.67 5.63
CA ASN A 424 -30.66 14.60 6.00
C ASN A 424 -30.34 16.05 5.61
N LYS A 425 -29.06 16.44 5.66
CA LYS A 425 -28.62 17.78 5.28
C LYS A 425 -28.59 17.98 3.76
N HIS A 426 -28.36 16.91 3.01
CA HIS A 426 -28.25 16.92 1.55
C HIS A 426 -29.18 15.84 0.96
N PRO A 427 -30.50 16.09 0.88
CA PRO A 427 -31.46 15.08 0.44
C PRO A 427 -31.29 14.69 -1.05
N ASP A 428 -30.75 15.59 -1.87
CA ASP A 428 -30.59 15.41 -3.32
C ASP A 428 -29.24 14.79 -3.73
N LEU A 429 -28.53 14.14 -2.80
CA LEU A 429 -27.30 13.43 -3.12
C LEU A 429 -27.58 12.37 -4.19
N ARG A 430 -26.75 12.33 -5.22
CA ARG A 430 -26.70 11.30 -6.27
C ARG A 430 -25.82 10.12 -5.84
N VAL A 431 -24.73 10.40 -5.13
CA VAL A 431 -23.90 9.35 -4.51
C VAL A 431 -24.66 8.67 -3.38
N ARG A 432 -24.62 7.33 -3.31
CA ARG A 432 -25.18 6.59 -2.18
C ARG A 432 -24.18 6.56 -1.04
N VAL A 433 -24.51 7.21 0.08
CA VAL A 433 -23.78 7.07 1.34
C VAL A 433 -24.18 5.75 2.01
N VAL A 434 -23.17 4.93 2.34
CA VAL A 434 -23.36 3.56 2.83
C VAL A 434 -22.47 3.32 4.04
N HIS A 435 -22.94 2.58 5.04
CA HIS A 435 -22.12 2.17 6.18
C HIS A 435 -21.64 0.72 6.14
N GLY A 436 -22.24 -0.13 5.29
CA GLY A 436 -21.88 -1.55 5.11
C GLY A 436 -22.07 -2.44 6.35
N ASN A 437 -22.71 -1.95 7.42
CA ASN A 437 -22.95 -2.73 8.63
C ASN A 437 -23.97 -3.84 8.41
N THR A 438 -24.83 -3.78 7.39
CA THR A 438 -25.77 -4.86 7.08
C THR A 438 -25.04 -6.14 6.69
N LEU A 439 -24.03 -6.05 5.81
CA LEU A 439 -23.16 -7.20 5.51
C LEU A 439 -22.32 -7.60 6.73
N THR A 440 -21.89 -6.64 7.55
CA THR A 440 -21.15 -6.95 8.78
C THR A 440 -21.99 -7.81 9.74
N ALA A 441 -23.26 -7.47 9.93
CA ALA A 441 -24.21 -8.27 10.70
C ALA A 441 -24.44 -9.64 10.06
N ALA A 442 -24.58 -9.70 8.73
CA ALA A 442 -24.74 -10.96 8.01
C ALA A 442 -23.56 -11.92 8.18
N VAL A 443 -22.32 -11.44 8.14
CA VAL A 443 -21.12 -12.27 8.37
C VAL A 443 -21.19 -12.90 9.76
N ILE A 444 -21.39 -12.10 10.80
CA ILE A 444 -21.47 -12.58 12.19
C ILE A 444 -22.59 -13.62 12.35
N LEU A 445 -23.76 -13.36 11.77
CA LEU A 445 -24.92 -14.25 11.86
C LEU A 445 -24.69 -15.58 11.13
N ASN A 446 -23.94 -15.60 10.03
CA ASN A 446 -23.63 -16.83 9.30
C ASN A 446 -22.50 -17.65 9.95
N GLU A 447 -21.73 -17.07 10.86
CA GLU A 447 -20.79 -17.83 11.72
C GLU A 447 -21.51 -18.56 12.85
N VAL A 448 -22.70 -18.11 13.26
CA VAL A 448 -23.46 -18.74 14.34
C VAL A 448 -23.98 -20.12 13.88
N PRO A 449 -23.72 -21.22 14.62
CA PRO A 449 -24.20 -22.54 14.23
C PRO A 449 -25.73 -22.62 14.15
N SER A 450 -26.24 -23.35 13.16
CA SER A 450 -27.68 -23.44 12.85
C SER A 450 -28.52 -24.12 13.94
N ASN A 451 -27.90 -24.89 14.84
CA ASN A 451 -28.56 -25.61 15.93
C ASN A 451 -28.62 -24.81 17.24
N VAL A 452 -28.14 -23.57 17.26
CA VAL A 452 -28.13 -22.72 18.46
C VAL A 452 -29.55 -22.32 18.84
N ARG A 453 -29.91 -22.54 20.11
CA ARG A 453 -31.21 -22.16 20.69
C ARG A 453 -31.15 -20.90 21.56
N GLU A 454 -29.97 -20.56 22.07
CA GLU A 454 -29.75 -19.42 22.95
C GLU A 454 -28.40 -18.76 22.66
N VAL A 455 -28.36 -17.42 22.68
CA VAL A 455 -27.17 -16.60 22.44
C VAL A 455 -27.05 -15.55 23.53
N PHE A 456 -25.83 -15.34 24.04
CA PHE A 456 -25.51 -14.21 24.89
C PHE A 456 -24.89 -13.08 24.07
N LEU A 457 -25.51 -11.91 24.11
CA LEU A 457 -25.14 -10.77 23.27
C LEU A 457 -24.71 -9.57 24.12
N THR A 458 -23.44 -9.19 24.01
CA THR A 458 -22.94 -7.93 24.58
C THR A 458 -23.00 -6.81 23.54
N GLY A 459 -23.11 -5.56 24.00
CA GLY A 459 -23.36 -4.44 23.09
C GLY A 459 -24.70 -4.54 22.37
N ALA A 460 -25.69 -5.21 22.99
CA ALA A 460 -26.98 -5.54 22.40
C ALA A 460 -27.82 -4.31 22.00
N THR A 461 -27.52 -3.14 22.55
CA THR A 461 -28.21 -1.87 22.24
C THR A 461 -27.44 -0.99 21.25
N SER A 462 -26.32 -1.47 20.72
CA SER A 462 -25.63 -0.84 19.59
C SER A 462 -26.39 -1.10 18.29
N LYS A 463 -26.07 -0.36 17.23
CA LYS A 463 -26.62 -0.59 15.89
C LYS A 463 -26.53 -2.04 15.40
N LEU A 464 -25.34 -2.65 15.48
CA LEU A 464 -25.14 -4.06 15.09
C LEU A 464 -25.82 -5.00 16.08
N GLY A 465 -25.64 -4.78 17.38
CA GLY A 465 -26.23 -5.63 18.41
C GLY A 465 -27.76 -5.68 18.32
N ARG A 466 -28.42 -4.53 18.14
CA ARG A 466 -29.87 -4.45 17.91
C ARG A 466 -30.28 -5.32 16.72
N ALA A 467 -29.60 -5.16 15.57
CA ALA A 467 -29.94 -5.88 14.36
C ALA A 467 -29.76 -7.39 14.49
N ILE A 468 -28.66 -7.82 15.12
CA ILE A 468 -28.39 -9.23 15.42
C ILE A 468 -29.46 -9.79 16.36
N ALA A 469 -29.82 -9.07 17.42
CA ALA A 469 -30.85 -9.50 18.37
C ALA A 469 -32.21 -9.69 17.68
N LEU A 470 -32.62 -8.71 16.88
CA LEU A 470 -33.88 -8.76 16.13
C LEU A 470 -33.89 -9.87 15.06
N TYR A 471 -32.77 -10.10 14.37
CA TYR A 471 -32.65 -11.19 13.40
C TYR A 471 -32.80 -12.56 14.08
N LEU A 472 -32.05 -12.79 15.16
CA LEU A 472 -32.05 -14.07 15.88
C LEU A 472 -33.40 -14.34 16.54
N CYS A 473 -34.07 -13.32 17.11
CA CYS A 473 -35.37 -13.52 17.73
C CYS A 473 -36.45 -13.93 16.72
N ARG A 474 -36.42 -13.40 15.49
CA ARG A 474 -37.30 -13.81 14.37
C ARG A 474 -37.04 -15.25 13.92
N LYS A 475 -35.83 -15.78 14.17
CA LYS A 475 -35.49 -17.20 13.98
C LYS A 475 -35.84 -18.08 15.19
N LYS A 476 -36.58 -17.55 16.17
CA LYS A 476 -36.95 -18.25 17.42
C LYS A 476 -35.75 -18.67 18.27
N ILE A 477 -34.64 -17.93 18.16
CA ILE A 477 -33.44 -18.12 18.99
C ILE A 477 -33.53 -17.14 20.16
N ARG A 478 -33.37 -17.64 21.38
CA ARG A 478 -33.41 -16.82 22.60
C ARG A 478 -32.15 -15.97 22.71
N VAL A 479 -32.29 -14.65 22.80
CA VAL A 479 -31.18 -13.70 22.91
C VAL A 479 -31.14 -13.09 24.30
N LEU A 480 -30.12 -13.45 25.07
CA LEU A 480 -29.80 -12.84 26.36
C LEU A 480 -29.08 -11.51 26.09
N MET A 481 -29.84 -10.42 26.05
CA MET A 481 -29.37 -9.08 25.75
C MET A 481 -28.73 -8.44 26.98
N PHE A 482 -27.39 -8.35 27.00
CA PHE A 482 -26.67 -7.72 28.08
C PHE A 482 -26.75 -6.19 28.02
N THR A 483 -27.57 -5.60 28.89
CA THR A 483 -27.70 -4.15 29.02
C THR A 483 -28.23 -3.72 30.38
N MET A 484 -27.64 -2.64 30.93
CA MET A 484 -28.09 -2.01 32.17
C MET A 484 -29.32 -1.11 31.98
N SER A 485 -29.64 -0.73 30.74
CA SER A 485 -30.75 0.18 30.44
C SER A 485 -31.99 -0.59 30.04
N SER A 486 -32.94 -0.71 30.97
CA SER A 486 -34.24 -1.34 30.70
C SER A 486 -35.03 -0.57 29.63
N GLU A 487 -34.91 0.76 29.59
CA GLU A 487 -35.52 1.59 28.54
C GLU A 487 -35.03 1.20 27.14
N ARG A 488 -33.71 1.09 26.95
CA ARG A 488 -33.14 0.69 25.64
C ARG A 488 -33.52 -0.74 25.27
N PHE A 489 -33.57 -1.65 26.25
CA PHE A 489 -34.04 -3.01 26.04
C PHE A 489 -35.50 -3.04 25.58
N LEU A 490 -36.41 -2.41 26.33
CA LEU A 490 -37.84 -2.36 26.01
C LEU A 490 -38.10 -1.71 24.65
N LYS A 491 -37.32 -0.68 24.29
CA LYS A 491 -37.40 -0.07 22.97
C LYS A 491 -37.13 -1.11 21.87
N ILE A 492 -36.03 -1.87 21.97
CA ILE A 492 -35.68 -2.89 20.99
C ILE A 492 -36.69 -4.05 21.01
N GLN A 493 -37.15 -4.47 22.19
CA GLN A 493 -38.13 -5.54 22.32
C GLN A 493 -39.44 -5.20 21.57
N ARG A 494 -39.91 -3.95 21.68
CA ARG A 494 -41.11 -3.48 20.97
C ARG A 494 -40.95 -3.41 19.44
N GLU A 495 -39.73 -3.40 18.93
CA GLU A 495 -39.47 -3.46 17.49
C GLU A 495 -39.60 -4.87 16.92
N ALA A 496 -39.54 -5.90 17.77
CA ALA A 496 -39.83 -7.28 17.35
C ALA A 496 -41.35 -7.50 17.25
N PRO A 497 -41.82 -8.26 16.23
CA PRO A 497 -43.22 -8.67 16.17
C PRO A 497 -43.66 -9.37 17.47
N PRO A 498 -44.91 -9.19 17.92
CA PRO A 498 -45.39 -9.67 19.22
C PRO A 498 -45.05 -11.14 19.52
N GLU A 499 -45.17 -12.03 18.53
CA GLU A 499 -44.88 -13.46 18.63
C GLU A 499 -43.41 -13.78 18.90
N PHE A 500 -42.50 -12.86 18.57
CA PHE A 500 -41.05 -13.03 18.73
C PHE A 500 -40.49 -12.29 19.97
N GLN A 501 -41.25 -11.41 20.61
CA GLN A 501 -40.76 -10.59 21.73
C GLN A 501 -40.27 -11.43 22.92
N GLN A 502 -40.88 -12.59 23.14
CA GLN A 502 -40.50 -13.55 24.20
C GLN A 502 -39.08 -14.11 24.05
N TYR A 503 -38.51 -14.08 22.84
CA TYR A 503 -37.14 -14.54 22.59
C TYR A 503 -36.09 -13.50 22.98
N LEU A 504 -36.47 -12.25 23.26
CA LEU A 504 -35.55 -11.22 23.74
C LEU A 504 -35.63 -11.13 25.27
N VAL A 505 -34.50 -11.37 25.94
CA VAL A 505 -34.44 -11.40 27.41
C VAL A 505 -33.37 -10.43 27.89
N GLN A 506 -33.76 -9.47 28.74
CA GLN A 506 -32.80 -8.56 29.36
C GLN A 506 -31.98 -9.31 30.41
N VAL A 507 -30.66 -9.13 30.35
CA VAL A 507 -29.75 -9.57 31.41
C VAL A 507 -28.82 -8.42 31.80
N THR A 508 -28.57 -8.27 33.10
CA THR A 508 -27.76 -7.17 33.67
C THR A 508 -26.43 -7.67 34.25
N LYS A 509 -26.23 -8.99 34.27
CA LYS A 509 -25.07 -9.66 34.88
C LYS A 509 -24.55 -10.76 33.95
N TYR A 510 -23.22 -10.89 33.84
CA TYR A 510 -22.58 -11.91 32.99
C TYR A 510 -22.85 -13.34 33.46
N GLN A 511 -23.15 -13.53 34.75
CA GLN A 511 -23.57 -14.80 35.34
C GLN A 511 -24.74 -15.46 34.59
N ALA A 512 -25.62 -14.65 33.99
CA ALA A 512 -26.75 -15.16 33.22
C ALA A 512 -26.32 -15.99 32.00
N ALA A 513 -25.07 -15.84 31.55
CA ALA A 513 -24.51 -16.52 30.39
C ALA A 513 -23.77 -17.82 30.72
N GLN A 514 -23.73 -18.25 31.99
CA GLN A 514 -22.92 -19.41 32.44
C GLN A 514 -23.25 -20.72 31.73
N ASN A 515 -24.46 -20.85 31.19
CA ASN A 515 -24.94 -22.04 30.47
C ASN A 515 -25.02 -21.81 28.95
N CYS A 516 -24.68 -20.61 28.45
CA CYS A 516 -24.77 -20.27 27.04
C CYS A 516 -23.40 -20.38 26.37
N LYS A 517 -23.26 -21.32 25.42
CA LYS A 517 -21.98 -21.55 24.69
C LYS A 517 -21.77 -20.61 23.49
N THR A 518 -22.81 -19.92 23.03
CA THR A 518 -22.72 -19.01 21.89
C THR A 518 -22.67 -17.57 22.38
N TRP A 519 -21.52 -16.93 22.26
CA TRP A 519 -21.30 -15.56 22.70
C TRP A 519 -21.06 -14.66 21.50
N ILE A 520 -21.88 -13.61 21.37
CA ILE A 520 -21.67 -12.54 20.40
C ILE A 520 -21.23 -11.29 21.16
N VAL A 521 -20.02 -10.83 20.87
CA VAL A 521 -19.31 -9.82 21.63
C VAL A 521 -19.28 -8.49 20.87
N GLY A 522 -20.13 -7.57 21.32
CA GLY A 522 -20.21 -6.19 20.83
C GLY A 522 -19.61 -5.14 21.76
N LYS A 523 -19.11 -5.55 22.93
CA LYS A 523 -18.43 -4.69 23.92
C LYS A 523 -17.15 -5.38 24.39
N TRP A 524 -16.11 -4.60 24.68
CA TRP A 524 -14.85 -5.13 25.17
C TRP A 524 -15.05 -5.89 26.49
N LEU A 525 -14.42 -7.05 26.62
CA LEU A 525 -14.53 -7.95 27.78
C LEU A 525 -13.17 -8.13 28.47
N SER A 526 -13.16 -7.87 29.77
CA SER A 526 -12.04 -8.16 30.66
C SER A 526 -11.85 -9.68 30.87
N PRO A 527 -10.66 -10.11 31.33
CA PRO A 527 -10.43 -11.51 31.68
C PRO A 527 -11.43 -12.07 32.69
N ARG A 528 -11.91 -11.24 33.63
CA ARG A 528 -12.90 -11.64 34.65
C ARG A 528 -14.27 -11.88 34.03
N GLU A 529 -14.67 -11.08 33.05
CA GLU A 529 -15.95 -11.23 32.37
C GLU A 529 -15.96 -12.47 31.48
N GLN A 530 -14.84 -12.77 30.80
CA GLN A 530 -14.67 -13.99 29.99
C GLN A 530 -14.75 -15.29 30.82
N ARG A 531 -14.55 -15.24 32.15
CA ARG A 531 -14.67 -16.43 33.03
C ARG A 531 -16.10 -16.97 33.13
N TRP A 532 -17.10 -16.14 32.86
CA TRP A 532 -18.50 -16.56 32.87
C TRP A 532 -18.89 -17.37 31.65
N ALA A 533 -18.07 -17.39 30.60
CA ALA A 533 -18.31 -18.27 29.46
C ALA A 533 -18.05 -19.74 29.83
N PRO A 534 -18.97 -20.67 29.50
CA PRO A 534 -18.76 -22.09 29.68
C PRO A 534 -17.60 -22.61 28.82
N ALA A 535 -16.96 -23.70 29.26
CA ALA A 535 -15.90 -24.34 28.49
C ALA A 535 -16.38 -24.77 27.09
N GLY A 536 -15.53 -24.58 26.09
CA GLY A 536 -15.83 -24.80 24.67
C GLY A 536 -16.60 -23.66 23.99
N THR A 537 -16.80 -22.51 24.66
CA THR A 537 -17.44 -21.33 24.06
C THR A 537 -16.62 -20.80 22.87
N HIS A 538 -17.31 -20.43 21.80
CA HIS A 538 -16.76 -19.61 20.73
C HIS A 538 -17.26 -18.17 20.87
N PHE A 539 -16.33 -17.22 20.96
CA PHE A 539 -16.64 -15.80 20.99
C PHE A 539 -16.68 -15.23 19.58
N HIS A 540 -17.88 -15.02 19.02
CA HIS A 540 -18.07 -14.25 17.80
C HIS A 540 -17.93 -12.76 18.11
N GLN A 541 -17.15 -12.00 17.34
CA GLN A 541 -16.77 -10.63 17.75
C GLN A 541 -17.03 -9.61 16.66
N PHE A 542 -17.70 -8.51 17.04
CA PHE A 542 -17.76 -7.30 16.21
C PHE A 542 -17.29 -6.04 16.94
N VAL A 543 -16.84 -6.21 18.19
CA VAL A 543 -16.13 -5.17 18.92
C VAL A 543 -14.79 -4.87 18.26
N VAL A 544 -14.46 -3.58 18.12
CA VAL A 544 -13.18 -3.12 17.59
C VAL A 544 -12.52 -2.20 18.63
N PRO A 545 -11.28 -2.47 19.07
CA PRO A 545 -10.46 -3.65 18.73
C PRO A 545 -11.04 -4.96 19.28
N PRO A 546 -10.67 -6.12 18.70
CA PRO A 546 -11.12 -7.43 19.19
C PRO A 546 -10.65 -7.69 20.63
N ILE A 547 -11.37 -8.53 21.39
CA ILE A 547 -10.98 -8.85 22.77
C ILE A 547 -9.73 -9.73 22.76
N ILE A 548 -8.90 -9.57 23.79
CA ILE A 548 -7.75 -10.44 24.03
C ILE A 548 -8.27 -11.78 24.57
N GLY A 549 -7.86 -12.88 23.93
CA GLY A 549 -8.28 -14.21 24.35
C GLY A 549 -7.52 -14.72 25.57
N PHE A 550 -8.18 -14.80 26.73
CA PHE A 550 -7.55 -15.25 27.99
C PHE A 550 -7.87 -16.70 28.36
N ARG A 551 -9.03 -17.22 27.93
CA ARG A 551 -9.45 -18.61 28.17
C ARG A 551 -8.87 -19.56 27.13
N ARG A 552 -8.12 -20.58 27.56
CA ARG A 552 -7.52 -21.62 26.70
C ARG A 552 -8.50 -22.70 26.24
N ASP A 553 -9.59 -22.87 26.99
CA ASP A 553 -10.69 -23.80 26.73
C ASP A 553 -11.81 -23.16 25.91
N CYS A 554 -11.59 -21.96 25.35
CA CYS A 554 -12.51 -21.24 24.48
C CYS A 554 -11.79 -20.82 23.19
N THR A 555 -12.56 -20.49 22.16
CA THR A 555 -12.03 -19.98 20.89
C THR A 555 -12.57 -18.59 20.59
N TYR A 556 -11.84 -17.80 19.79
CA TYR A 556 -12.14 -16.40 19.53
C TYR A 556 -12.20 -16.17 18.02
N GLY A 557 -13.35 -15.70 17.55
CA GLY A 557 -13.56 -15.32 16.16
C GLY A 557 -12.72 -14.09 15.79
N LYS A 558 -12.38 -13.99 14.51
CA LYS A 558 -11.76 -12.79 13.93
C LYS A 558 -12.82 -11.69 13.75
N LEU A 559 -12.39 -10.48 13.40
CA LEU A 559 -13.32 -9.43 13.00
C LEU A 559 -14.00 -9.82 11.68
N ALA A 560 -15.29 -9.52 11.57
CA ALA A 560 -16.08 -9.76 10.36
C ALA A 560 -15.39 -9.18 9.11
N ALA A 561 -15.01 -10.07 8.20
CA ALA A 561 -14.24 -9.75 7.01
C ALA A 561 -14.71 -10.60 5.82
N MET A 562 -14.43 -10.11 4.61
CA MET A 562 -14.74 -10.79 3.38
C MET A 562 -13.52 -10.79 2.47
N ARG A 563 -13.24 -11.95 1.86
CA ARG A 563 -12.30 -12.08 0.75
C ARG A 563 -12.91 -11.48 -0.50
N LEU A 564 -12.15 -10.61 -1.17
CA LEU A 564 -12.51 -10.05 -2.46
C LEU A 564 -12.46 -11.14 -3.55
N PRO A 565 -13.22 -10.97 -4.64
CA PRO A 565 -13.20 -11.89 -5.77
C PRO A 565 -11.80 -12.04 -6.39
N LYS A 566 -11.49 -13.21 -6.96
CA LYS A 566 -10.17 -13.51 -7.55
C LYS A 566 -9.82 -12.65 -8.77
N ASP A 567 -10.81 -12.04 -9.42
CA ASP A 567 -10.67 -11.14 -10.57
C ASP A 567 -10.36 -9.68 -10.18
N VAL A 568 -10.12 -9.39 -8.90
CA VAL A 568 -9.59 -8.09 -8.46
C VAL A 568 -8.21 -7.82 -9.05
N ARG A 569 -7.98 -6.61 -9.56
CA ARG A 569 -6.71 -6.19 -10.17
C ARG A 569 -6.17 -4.93 -9.51
N GLY A 570 -4.85 -4.80 -9.45
CA GLY A 570 -4.19 -3.61 -8.91
C GLY A 570 -4.34 -3.41 -7.40
N LEU A 571 -4.64 -4.47 -6.65
CA LEU A 571 -4.66 -4.44 -5.18
C LEU A 571 -3.25 -4.77 -4.66
N SER A 572 -2.56 -3.75 -4.13
CA SER A 572 -1.16 -3.84 -3.70
C SER A 572 -0.95 -3.78 -2.18
N SER A 573 -2.01 -3.58 -1.40
CA SER A 573 -1.92 -3.34 0.04
C SER A 573 -3.01 -4.06 0.83
N CYS A 574 -2.67 -4.51 2.03
CA CYS A 574 -3.61 -5.07 2.98
C CYS A 574 -4.45 -3.99 3.67
N GLU A 575 -5.71 -4.30 3.99
CA GLU A 575 -6.55 -3.42 4.78
C GLU A 575 -6.30 -3.61 6.28
N TYR A 576 -5.47 -2.76 6.86
CA TYR A 576 -5.08 -2.84 8.27
C TYR A 576 -4.56 -4.25 8.62
N THR A 577 -5.18 -4.97 9.56
CA THR A 577 -4.77 -6.32 9.99
C THR A 577 -5.31 -7.44 9.09
N MET A 578 -6.02 -7.12 8.01
CA MET A 578 -6.57 -8.13 7.11
C MET A 578 -5.48 -8.78 6.26
N GLU A 579 -5.67 -10.06 5.95
CA GLU A 579 -4.84 -10.79 5.00
C GLU A 579 -4.94 -10.23 3.57
N ARG A 580 -3.99 -10.58 2.71
CA ARG A 580 -4.00 -10.17 1.31
C ARG A 580 -5.29 -10.58 0.61
N GLY A 581 -5.91 -9.63 -0.08
CA GLY A 581 -7.19 -9.83 -0.77
C GLY A 581 -8.41 -9.92 0.17
N VAL A 582 -8.26 -9.61 1.46
CA VAL A 582 -9.35 -9.56 2.43
C VAL A 582 -9.59 -8.11 2.85
N VAL A 583 -10.86 -7.73 2.97
CA VAL A 583 -11.29 -6.41 3.47
C VAL A 583 -12.29 -6.61 4.60
N HIS A 584 -12.47 -5.60 5.46
CA HIS A 584 -13.50 -5.65 6.49
C HIS A 584 -14.89 -5.80 5.84
N ALA A 585 -15.80 -6.49 6.51
CA ALA A 585 -17.14 -6.75 5.99
C ALA A 585 -17.90 -5.45 5.64
N CYS A 586 -17.60 -4.34 6.30
CA CYS A 586 -18.20 -3.05 5.96
C CYS A 586 -17.67 -2.39 4.67
N HIS A 587 -16.41 -2.64 4.30
CA HIS A 587 -15.90 -2.28 2.98
C HIS A 587 -16.61 -3.14 1.94
N ALA A 588 -16.59 -4.47 2.12
CA ALA A 588 -17.28 -5.42 1.25
C ALA A 588 -18.78 -5.10 1.08
N GLY A 589 -19.46 -4.66 2.14
CA GLY A 589 -20.86 -4.26 2.09
C GLY A 589 -21.09 -3.07 1.16
N GLY A 590 -20.18 -2.09 1.18
CA GLY A 590 -20.19 -0.98 0.23
C GLY A 590 -19.93 -1.43 -1.21
N VAL A 591 -19.03 -2.39 -1.41
CA VAL A 591 -18.78 -2.98 -2.74
C VAL A 591 -20.01 -3.71 -3.26
N VAL A 592 -20.68 -4.51 -2.42
CA VAL A 592 -21.91 -5.21 -2.79
C VAL A 592 -23.02 -4.22 -3.14
N HIS A 593 -23.18 -3.16 -2.35
CA HIS A 593 -24.15 -2.10 -2.63
C HIS A 593 -23.90 -1.46 -4.01
N PHE A 594 -22.63 -1.22 -4.36
CA PHE A 594 -22.23 -0.73 -5.67
C PHE A 594 -22.55 -1.72 -6.80
N LEU A 595 -22.15 -2.99 -6.64
CA LEU A 595 -22.32 -4.01 -7.66
C LEU A 595 -23.78 -4.38 -7.94
N GLU A 596 -24.65 -4.32 -6.93
CA GLU A 596 -26.09 -4.52 -7.07
C GLU A 596 -26.82 -3.27 -7.57
N GLY A 597 -26.16 -2.10 -7.62
CA GLY A 597 -26.76 -0.86 -8.09
C GLY A 597 -27.91 -0.37 -7.22
N TRP A 598 -27.88 -0.65 -5.91
CA TRP A 598 -28.93 -0.20 -4.99
C TRP A 598 -28.97 1.33 -4.90
N ASP A 599 -30.18 1.87 -4.84
CA ASP A 599 -30.49 3.30 -4.93
C ASP A 599 -30.72 3.99 -3.58
N HIS A 600 -30.89 3.21 -2.52
CA HIS A 600 -31.10 3.70 -1.17
C HIS A 600 -29.78 4.06 -0.48
N HIS A 601 -29.83 4.98 0.48
CA HIS A 601 -28.73 5.15 1.43
C HIS A 601 -28.76 4.04 2.48
N GLU A 602 -27.60 3.49 2.83
CA GLU A 602 -27.47 2.54 3.95
C GLU A 602 -26.83 3.29 5.13
N VAL A 603 -27.64 4.10 5.84
CA VAL A 603 -27.22 4.94 6.98
C VAL A 603 -28.16 4.74 8.16
N GLY A 604 -27.74 5.16 9.36
CA GLY A 604 -28.60 5.05 10.54
C GLY A 604 -28.75 3.59 11.00
N ALA A 605 -29.96 3.17 11.38
CA ALA A 605 -30.21 1.82 11.87
C ALA A 605 -30.12 0.78 10.74
N ILE A 606 -29.65 -0.43 11.07
CA ILE A 606 -29.63 -1.55 10.10
C ILE A 606 -31.06 -2.07 9.91
N ASP A 607 -31.44 -2.20 8.65
CA ASP A 607 -32.63 -2.90 8.21
C ASP A 607 -32.38 -4.42 8.28
N VAL A 608 -33.15 -5.09 9.15
CA VAL A 608 -32.99 -6.52 9.45
C VAL A 608 -33.42 -7.37 8.24
N ASP A 609 -34.37 -6.90 7.43
CA ASP A 609 -34.91 -7.65 6.29
C ASP A 609 -33.92 -7.72 5.12
N ARG A 610 -32.96 -6.78 5.08
CA ARG A 610 -31.89 -6.73 4.09
C ARG A 610 -30.75 -7.71 4.39
N ILE A 611 -30.61 -8.22 5.61
CA ILE A 611 -29.43 -9.02 6.03
C ILE A 611 -29.21 -10.23 5.11
N ASP A 612 -30.25 -11.03 4.89
CA ASP A 612 -30.17 -12.23 4.03
C ASP A 612 -29.97 -11.84 2.55
N VAL A 613 -30.54 -10.70 2.13
CA VAL A 613 -30.40 -10.17 0.76
C VAL A 613 -28.96 -9.77 0.49
N VAL A 614 -28.34 -8.99 1.39
CA VAL A 614 -26.95 -8.55 1.25
C VAL A 614 -25.98 -9.73 1.34
N TRP A 615 -26.25 -10.71 2.19
CA TRP A 615 -25.47 -11.93 2.26
C TRP A 615 -25.44 -12.69 0.92
N LYS A 616 -26.63 -12.98 0.37
CA LYS A 616 -26.77 -13.68 -0.90
C LYS A 616 -26.10 -12.91 -2.04
N ALA A 617 -26.26 -11.58 -2.07
CA ALA A 617 -25.60 -10.71 -3.05
C ALA A 617 -24.07 -10.77 -2.93
N ALA A 618 -23.52 -10.76 -1.71
CA ALA A 618 -22.08 -10.87 -1.49
C ALA A 618 -21.51 -12.17 -2.09
N LEU A 619 -22.15 -13.31 -1.79
CA LEU A 619 -21.75 -14.61 -2.33
C LEU A 619 -21.91 -14.68 -3.84
N LYS A 620 -23.03 -14.16 -4.38
CA LYS A 620 -23.29 -14.05 -5.84
C LYS A 620 -22.17 -13.29 -6.56
N HIS A 621 -21.65 -12.23 -5.96
CA HIS A 621 -20.55 -11.45 -6.53
C HIS A 621 -19.16 -12.08 -6.32
N GLY A 622 -19.07 -13.25 -5.68
CA GLY A 622 -17.83 -13.98 -5.45
C GLY A 622 -17.03 -13.48 -4.24
N LEU A 623 -17.64 -12.67 -3.37
CA LEU A 623 -17.07 -12.37 -2.06
C LEU A 623 -17.32 -13.58 -1.15
N ALA A 624 -16.34 -13.92 -0.32
CA ALA A 624 -16.45 -15.07 0.59
C ALA A 624 -16.10 -14.66 2.03
N PRO A 625 -16.79 -15.21 3.06
CA PRO A 625 -16.37 -15.03 4.45
C PRO A 625 -14.97 -15.63 4.70
N VAL A 626 -14.28 -15.15 5.75
CA VAL A 626 -12.90 -15.52 6.08
C VAL A 626 -12.79 -16.11 7.47
#